data_AF-A0A1V9G8R2-F1
#
_entry.id   AF-A0A1V9G8R2-F1
#
_cell.length_a   1.000
_cell.length_b   1.000
_cell.length_c   1.000
_cell.angle_alpha   90.00
_cell.angle_beta   90.00
_cell.angle_gamma   90.00
#
_symmetry.space_group_name_H-M   'P 1'
#
loop_
_entity.id
_entity.type
_entity.pdbx_description
1 polymer ?
#
loop_
_entity_poly.entity_id
_entity_poly.type
_entity_poly.pdbx_seq_one_letter_code
_entity_poly.pdbx_strand_id
1 'polypeptide(L)'
;MRSLNKHPDWHNQPLRLNEEELKNPRLAIENFFESYHLQEVRQILWNWMVEIVSSSRSISQEGQQRNDHIYFYEKMEALVEAAFLLNQRTDL
;
A
#
# COMPACT_ATOMS: atom_id res chain seq x y z
N MET A 1 3.14 -16.33 -0.24
CA MET A 1 4.61 -16.10 -0.09
C MET A 1 4.90 -14.60 -0.16
N ARG A 2 5.59 -14.05 0.86
CA ARG A 2 6.17 -12.68 0.81
C ARG A 2 7.30 -12.67 -0.22
N SER A 3 7.02 -12.22 -1.43
CA SER A 3 8.05 -11.93 -2.43
C SER A 3 8.55 -10.49 -2.21
N LEU A 4 9.43 -10.29 -1.23
CA LEU A 4 10.35 -9.16 -1.37
C LEU A 4 11.21 -9.49 -2.59
N ASN A 5 11.35 -8.56 -3.54
CA ASN A 5 12.23 -8.82 -4.67
C ASN A 5 13.66 -9.05 -4.13
N LYS A 6 14.09 -10.30 -4.12
CA LYS A 6 15.46 -10.67 -3.69
C LYS A 6 16.43 -10.65 -4.88
N HIS A 7 15.94 -10.35 -6.09
CA HIS A 7 16.79 -10.25 -7.27
C HIS A 7 17.48 -8.88 -7.26
N PRO A 8 18.82 -8.84 -7.27
CA PRO A 8 19.60 -7.60 -7.11
C PRO A 8 19.31 -6.55 -8.19
N ASP A 9 18.90 -6.97 -9.38
CA ASP A 9 18.69 -6.05 -10.50
C ASP A 9 17.25 -5.52 -10.61
N TRP A 10 16.30 -6.03 -9.80
CA TRP A 10 14.87 -5.73 -9.97
C TRP A 10 14.25 -5.00 -8.78
N HIS A 11 15.06 -4.38 -7.93
CA HIS A 11 14.59 -3.67 -6.73
C HIS A 11 13.56 -2.56 -7.02
N ASN A 12 13.53 -2.01 -8.25
CA ASN A 12 12.63 -0.93 -8.67
C ASN A 12 11.66 -1.33 -9.80
N GLN A 13 11.35 -2.63 -9.95
CA GLN A 13 10.39 -3.10 -10.96
C GLN A 13 9.08 -3.57 -10.30
N PRO A 14 7.91 -3.34 -10.93
CA PRO A 14 6.65 -3.89 -10.46
C PRO A 14 6.70 -5.42 -10.42
N LEU A 15 6.28 -6.01 -9.30
CA LEU A 15 6.32 -7.46 -9.08
C LEU A 15 4.97 -8.16 -9.22
N ARG A 16 3.87 -7.41 -9.03
CA ARG A 16 2.53 -7.96 -8.85
C ARG A 16 1.56 -7.63 -9.97
N LEU A 17 1.94 -6.68 -10.83
CA LEU A 17 1.13 -6.30 -11.97
C LEU A 17 1.25 -7.38 -13.05
N ASN A 18 0.12 -7.75 -13.64
CA ASN A 18 0.09 -8.62 -14.82
C ASN A 18 0.46 -7.83 -16.10
N GLU A 19 0.55 -8.51 -17.25
CA GLU A 19 0.97 -7.86 -18.51
C GLU A 19 0.05 -6.72 -18.97
N GLU A 20 -1.25 -6.79 -18.68
CA GLU A 20 -2.22 -5.76 -19.05
C GLU A 20 -2.10 -4.56 -18.11
N GLU A 21 -1.97 -4.79 -16.81
CA GLU A 21 -1.73 -3.77 -15.79
C GLU A 21 -0.37 -3.07 -15.97
N LEU A 22 0.64 -3.78 -16.47
CA LEU A 22 1.93 -3.17 -16.84
C LEU A 22 1.79 -2.19 -18.03
N LYS A 23 0.93 -2.51 -18.99
CA LYS A 23 0.63 -1.63 -20.15
C LYS A 23 -0.28 -0.48 -19.75
N ASN A 24 -1.22 -0.72 -18.84
CA ASN A 24 -2.15 0.27 -18.33
C ASN A 24 -2.31 0.14 -16.79
N PRO A 25 -1.47 0.84 -16.00
CA PRO A 25 -1.51 0.79 -14.54
C PRO A 25 -2.84 1.22 -13.91
N ARG A 26 -3.69 1.95 -14.66
CA ARG A 26 -5.02 2.34 -14.21
C ARG A 26 -5.91 1.12 -13.96
N LEU A 27 -5.73 0.04 -14.71
CA LEU A 27 -6.44 -1.23 -14.50
C LEU A 27 -6.22 -1.78 -13.09
N ALA A 28 -5.00 -1.68 -12.56
CA ALA A 28 -4.70 -2.14 -11.20
C ALA A 28 -5.42 -1.30 -10.13
N ILE A 29 -5.59 0.00 -10.37
CA ILE A 29 -6.32 0.91 -9.50
C ILE A 29 -7.82 0.59 -9.56
N GLU A 30 -8.37 0.41 -10.76
CA GLU A 30 -9.77 0.03 -10.98
C GLU A 30 -10.09 -1.30 -10.30
N ASN A 31 -9.33 -2.35 -10.59
CA ASN A 31 -9.47 -3.68 -9.97
C ASN A 31 -9.43 -3.62 -8.44
N PHE A 32 -8.55 -2.77 -7.89
CA PHE A 32 -8.45 -2.59 -6.44
C PHE A 32 -9.73 -1.99 -5.85
N PHE A 33 -10.27 -0.92 -6.45
CA PHE A 33 -11.46 -0.24 -5.94
C PHE A 33 -12.78 -0.90 -6.35
N GLU A 34 -12.77 -1.86 -7.27
CA GLU A 34 -13.86 -2.84 -7.46
C GLU A 34 -13.95 -3.81 -6.28
N SER A 35 -12.81 -4.13 -5.66
CA SER A 35 -12.72 -5.13 -4.58
C SER A 35 -12.85 -4.52 -3.18
N TYR A 36 -12.47 -3.26 -3.01
CA TYR A 36 -12.40 -2.60 -1.69
C TYR A 36 -12.96 -1.19 -1.74
N HIS A 37 -13.81 -0.85 -0.76
CA HIS A 37 -14.22 0.53 -0.54
C HIS A 37 -13.13 1.31 0.20
N LEU A 38 -12.99 2.61 -0.10
CA LEU A 38 -11.98 3.47 0.53
C LEU A 38 -12.00 3.42 2.06
N GLN A 39 -13.20 3.39 2.65
CA GLN A 39 -13.37 3.31 4.11
C GLN A 39 -12.83 1.99 4.69
N GLU A 40 -13.02 0.87 3.99
CA GLU A 40 -12.52 -0.44 4.41
C GLU A 40 -11.00 -0.47 4.38
N VAL A 41 -10.39 0.09 3.32
CA VAL A 41 -8.94 0.17 3.19
C VAL A 41 -8.33 1.00 4.32
N ARG A 42 -8.92 2.16 4.66
CA ARG A 42 -8.48 2.97 5.81
C ARG A 42 -8.53 2.18 7.11
N GLN A 43 -9.61 1.44 7.35
CA GLN A 43 -9.73 0.60 8.54
C GLN A 43 -8.66 -0.50 8.58
N ILE A 44 -8.39 -1.15 7.45
CA ILE A 44 -7.35 -2.19 7.35
C ILE A 44 -5.97 -1.59 7.64
N LEU A 45 -5.63 -0.45 7.02
CA LEU A 45 -4.36 0.24 7.25
C LEU A 45 -4.19 0.66 8.71
N TRP A 46 -5.25 1.20 9.32
CA TRP A 46 -5.24 1.57 10.74
C TRP A 46 -4.98 0.36 11.63
N ASN A 47 -5.66 -0.76 11.39
CA ASN A 47 -5.46 -1.99 12.16
C ASN A 47 -4.01 -2.50 12.03
N TRP A 48 -3.42 -2.42 10.84
CA TRP A 48 -2.01 -2.78 10.65
C TRP A 48 -1.07 -1.86 11.42
N MET A 49 -1.33 -0.54 11.40
CA MET A 49 -0.53 0.43 12.15
C MET A 49 -0.60 0.15 13.65
N VAL A 50 -1.80 -0.03 14.19
CA VAL A 50 -2.01 -0.36 15.62
C VAL A 50 -1.22 -1.61 16.02
N GLU A 51 -1.28 -2.68 15.24
CA GLU A 51 -0.53 -3.90 15.52
C GLU A 51 0.99 -3.67 15.49
N ILE A 52 1.49 -2.87 14.55
CA ILE A 52 2.92 -2.52 14.47
C ILE A 52 3.35 -1.68 15.68
N VAL A 53 2.56 -0.73 16.16
CA VAL A 53 3.04 0.16 17.24
C VAL A 53 2.79 -0.39 18.65
N SER A 54 1.82 -1.30 18.81
CA SER A 54 1.37 -1.78 20.13
C SER A 54 1.79 -3.21 20.47
N SER A 55 2.14 -4.04 19.48
CA SER A 55 2.48 -5.44 19.72
C SER A 55 3.82 -5.59 20.48
N SER A 56 3.82 -6.41 21.52
CA SER A 56 5.04 -6.76 22.27
C SER A 56 6.06 -7.53 21.43
N ARG A 57 5.62 -8.16 20.33
CA ARG A 57 6.47 -8.83 19.34
C ARG A 57 6.64 -8.00 18.07
N SER A 58 6.39 -6.71 18.15
CA SER A 58 6.52 -5.82 17.00
C SER A 58 7.96 -5.79 16.47
N ILE A 59 8.06 -5.51 15.17
CA ILE A 59 9.32 -5.12 14.52
C ILE A 59 9.83 -3.74 14.96
N SER A 60 8.97 -2.96 15.64
CA SER A 60 9.17 -1.56 15.99
C SER A 60 9.33 -1.40 17.50
N GLN A 61 10.45 -1.89 18.02
CA GLN A 61 10.71 -1.96 19.47
C GLN A 61 11.12 -0.60 20.04
N GLU A 62 11.76 0.24 19.23
CA GLU A 62 12.26 1.56 19.63
C GLU A 62 11.32 2.70 19.22
N GLY A 63 11.39 3.82 19.94
CA GLY A 63 10.55 4.99 19.66
C GLY A 63 10.75 5.56 18.25
N GLN A 64 11.98 5.60 17.75
CA GLN A 64 12.27 6.08 16.40
C GLN A 64 11.64 5.18 15.32
N GLN A 65 11.77 3.86 15.46
CA GLN A 65 11.16 2.90 14.53
C GLN A 65 9.64 3.08 14.49
N ARG A 66 9.00 3.37 15.64
CA ARG A 66 7.55 3.61 15.70
C ARG A 66 7.17 4.86 14.93
N ASN A 67 7.95 5.94 15.07
CA ASN A 67 7.75 7.17 14.31
C ASN A 67 7.88 6.93 12.80
N ASP A 68 8.88 6.15 12.37
CA ASP A 68 9.08 5.80 10.96
C ASP A 68 7.87 5.03 10.39
N HIS A 69 7.32 4.08 11.16
CA HIS A 69 6.13 3.33 10.76
C HIS A 69 4.85 4.18 10.72
N ILE A 70 4.68 5.10 11.67
CA ILE A 70 3.55 6.05 11.67
C ILE A 70 3.64 6.94 10.43
N TYR A 71 4.81 7.51 10.15
CA TYR A 71 5.02 8.34 8.96
C TYR A 71 4.76 7.55 7.67
N PHE A 72 5.23 6.31 7.58
CA PHE A 72 4.95 5.45 6.43
C PHE A 72 3.46 5.16 6.27
N TYR A 73 2.74 4.88 7.36
CA TYR A 73 1.29 4.70 7.37
C TYR A 73 0.56 5.92 6.79
N GLU A 74 0.90 7.13 7.24
CA GLU A 74 0.30 8.37 6.73
C GLU A 74 0.51 8.53 5.21
N LYS A 75 1.72 8.19 4.72
CA LYS A 75 2.01 8.25 3.28
C LYS A 75 1.26 7.19 2.48
N MET A 76 1.09 5.98 3.03
CA MET A 76 0.30 4.94 2.39
C MET A 76 -1.18 5.30 2.32
N GLU A 77 -1.76 5.87 3.38
CA GLU A 77 -3.15 6.32 3.36
C GLU A 77 -3.36 7.43 2.32
N ALA A 78 -2.50 8.44 2.29
CA ALA A 78 -2.55 9.50 1.28
C ALA A 78 -2.39 8.97 -0.16
N LEU A 79 -1.53 7.97 -0.38
CA LEU A 79 -1.35 7.33 -1.68
C LEU A 79 -2.64 6.60 -2.12
N VAL A 80 -3.29 5.87 -1.21
CA VAL A 80 -4.58 5.20 -1.49
C VAL A 80 -5.65 6.23 -1.82
N GLU A 81 -5.73 7.34 -1.09
CA GLU A 81 -6.69 8.42 -1.39
C GLU A 81 -6.43 9.06 -2.76
N ALA A 82 -5.17 9.30 -3.11
CA ALA A 82 -4.81 9.80 -4.43
C ALA A 82 -5.22 8.80 -5.53
N ALA A 83 -4.96 7.51 -5.34
CA ALA A 83 -5.38 6.46 -6.26
C ALA A 83 -6.91 6.40 -6.41
N PHE A 84 -7.66 6.59 -5.31
CA PHE A 84 -9.12 6.66 -5.35
C PHE A 84 -9.62 7.83 -6.21
N LEU A 85 -9.01 9.02 -6.08
CA LEU A 85 -9.34 10.15 -6.93
C LEU A 85 -9.02 9.90 -8.41
N LEU A 86 -7.91 9.21 -8.71
CA LEU A 86 -7.58 8.79 -10.08
C LEU A 86 -8.59 7.79 -10.64
N ASN A 87 -9.11 6.90 -9.80
CA ASN A 87 -10.16 5.95 -10.18
C ASN A 87 -11.47 6.65 -10.55
N GLN A 88 -11.83 7.70 -9.80
CA GLN A 88 -13.06 8.46 -10.04
C GLN A 88 -13.00 9.38 -11.26
N ARG A 89 -11.79 9.79 -11.69
CA ARG A 89 -11.62 10.63 -12.87
C ARG A 89 -11.61 9.73 -14.09
N THR A 90 -12.74 9.66 -14.80
CA THR A 90 -12.90 8.90 -16.05
C THR A 90 -12.13 9.52 -17.24
N ASP A 91 -11.67 10.77 -17.12
CA ASP A 91 -11.25 11.59 -18.27
C ASP A 91 -9.79 12.11 -18.18
N LEU A 92 -8.79 11.21 -18.17
CA LEU A 92 -7.39 11.56 -18.48
C LEU A 92 -6.76 10.56 -19.45
#